data_AF-A0A370HDU3-F1
#
_entry.id   AF-A0A370HDU3-F1
#
_cell.length_a   1.000
_cell.length_b   1.000
_cell.length_c   1.000
_cell.angle_alpha   90.00
_cell.angle_beta   90.00
_cell.angle_gamma   90.00
#
_symmetry.space_group_name_H-M   'P 1'
#
loop_
_entity.id
_entity.type
_entity.pdbx_description
1 polymer ?
#
loop_
_entity_poly.entity_id
_entity_poly.type
_entity_poly.pdbx_seq_one_letter_code
_entity_poly.pdbx_strand_id
1 'polypeptide(L)'
;MTIETTDWAMISDRTPEHAFRIDGFGAAVWRLSWLPEHRLTQVQALAGMELDELLSDPDAVHDESVHRRVADRAGALGVRYEEAVILLSRRMIERMRRHSGGRTRREAEPVLSGPTHRPRPVGFTEEPPRVFG
;
A
#
# COMPACT_ATOMS: atom_id res chain seq x y z
N MET A 1 5.15 -3.64 -18.81
CA MET A 1 4.70 -3.84 -17.43
C MET A 1 5.72 -4.72 -16.74
N THR A 2 6.21 -4.32 -15.57
CA THR A 2 7.40 -4.94 -14.97
C THR A 2 7.13 -5.24 -13.51
N ILE A 3 7.05 -6.53 -13.17
CA ILE A 3 7.08 -6.96 -11.76
C ILE A 3 8.55 -7.06 -11.36
N GLU A 4 8.97 -6.20 -10.44
CA GLU A 4 10.30 -6.28 -9.87
C GLU A 4 10.32 -7.39 -8.83
N THR A 5 11.26 -8.33 -8.97
CA THR A 5 11.40 -9.49 -8.09
C THR A 5 12.77 -9.49 -7.42
N THR A 6 12.75 -9.69 -6.11
CA THR A 6 13.93 -9.94 -5.28
C THR A 6 13.76 -11.29 -4.57
N ASP A 7 14.77 -11.72 -3.80
CA ASP A 7 14.69 -12.97 -3.02
C ASP A 7 13.60 -12.96 -1.92
N TRP A 8 13.10 -11.78 -1.56
CA TRP A 8 12.23 -11.57 -0.40
C TRP A 8 10.92 -10.84 -0.72
N ALA A 9 10.83 -10.17 -1.87
CA ALA A 9 9.67 -9.37 -2.26
C ALA A 9 9.44 -9.34 -3.77
N MET A 10 8.17 -9.19 -4.16
CA MET A 10 7.74 -8.85 -5.51
C MET A 10 6.85 -7.63 -5.46
N ILE A 11 7.10 -6.64 -6.32
CA ILE A 11 6.34 -5.39 -6.38
C ILE A 11 5.99 -5.03 -7.82
N SER A 12 4.93 -4.25 -7.98
CA SER A 12 4.46 -3.72 -9.26
C SER A 12 4.67 -2.20 -9.31
N ASP A 13 4.91 -1.68 -10.51
CA ASP A 13 4.96 -0.24 -10.79
C ASP A 13 3.56 0.39 -11.02
N ARG A 14 2.52 -0.43 -11.15
CA ARG A 14 1.14 -0.02 -11.45
C ARG A 14 0.17 -0.25 -10.30
N THR A 15 0.39 -1.29 -9.50
CA THR A 15 -0.52 -1.66 -8.42
C THR A 15 0.16 -1.48 -7.07
N PRO A 16 -0.62 -1.14 -6.02
CA PRO A 16 -0.08 -1.03 -4.66
C PRO A 16 0.06 -2.40 -3.98
N GLU A 17 -0.22 -3.50 -4.69
CA GLU A 17 -0.09 -4.83 -4.15
C GLU A 17 1.35 -5.33 -4.22
N HIS A 18 1.67 -6.29 -3.36
CA HIS A 18 3.01 -6.83 -3.24
C HIS A 18 2.96 -8.26 -2.71
N ALA A 19 3.99 -9.03 -3.03
CA ALA A 19 4.26 -10.31 -2.41
C ALA A 19 5.49 -10.21 -1.52
N PHE A 20 5.48 -10.91 -0.39
CA PHE A 20 6.66 -11.02 0.48
C PHE A 20 6.85 -12.46 0.93
N ARG A 21 8.12 -12.83 1.11
CA ARG A 21 8.53 -14.10 1.69
C ARG A 21 8.41 -14.03 3.21
N ILE A 22 7.86 -15.08 3.81
CA ILE A 22 7.84 -15.28 5.25
C ILE A 22 8.88 -16.33 5.63
N ASP A 23 9.77 -15.94 6.54
CA ASP A 23 10.68 -16.87 7.21
C ASP A 23 9.99 -17.54 8.39
N GLY A 24 10.20 -18.85 8.57
CA GLY A 24 9.84 -19.53 9.83
C GLY A 24 9.20 -20.92 9.74
N PHE A 25 8.87 -21.46 8.56
CA PHE A 25 8.29 -22.81 8.44
C PHE A 25 8.71 -23.52 7.15
N GLY A 26 9.81 -24.27 7.16
CA GLY A 26 10.24 -25.05 6.00
C GLY A 26 10.50 -24.19 4.75
N ALA A 27 10.38 -24.79 3.55
CA ALA A 27 10.61 -24.12 2.27
C ALA A 27 9.90 -22.74 2.22
N ALA A 28 10.63 -21.73 1.74
CA ALA A 28 10.19 -20.33 1.65
C ALA A 28 8.72 -20.16 1.24
N VAL A 29 7.88 -19.73 2.19
CA VAL A 29 6.46 -19.48 1.93
C VAL A 29 6.27 -18.01 1.56
N TRP A 30 5.66 -17.77 0.41
CA TRP A 30 5.28 -16.43 -0.04
C TRP A 30 3.83 -16.10 0.36
N ARG A 31 3.56 -14.81 0.57
CA ARG A 31 2.21 -14.28 0.77
C ARG A 31 1.98 -13.06 -0.08
N LEU A 32 0.75 -12.93 -0.56
CA LEU A 32 0.27 -11.73 -1.25
C LEU A 32 -0.40 -10.80 -0.25
N SER A 33 -0.23 -9.50 -0.48
CA SER A 33 -0.89 -8.45 0.28
C SER A 33 -2.43 -8.53 0.22
N TRP A 34 -2.97 -8.97 -0.92
CA TRP A 34 -4.42 -9.08 -1.16
C TRP A 34 -5.00 -10.48 -0.92
N LEU A 35 -4.15 -11.49 -0.74
CA LEU A 35 -4.54 -12.85 -0.39
C LEU A 35 -3.71 -13.36 0.82
N PRO A 36 -3.80 -12.68 1.97
CA PRO A 36 -2.91 -12.96 3.09
C PRO A 36 -3.15 -14.33 3.72
N GLU A 37 -4.31 -14.95 3.58
CA GLU A 37 -4.62 -16.24 4.21
C GLU A 37 -3.90 -17.41 3.53
N HIS A 38 -3.40 -17.21 2.30
CA HIS A 38 -2.82 -18.28 1.49
C HIS A 38 -1.30 -18.31 1.60
N ARG A 39 -0.78 -19.52 1.81
CA ARG A 39 0.66 -19.82 1.75
C ARG A 39 0.99 -20.25 0.33
N LEU A 40 1.84 -19.49 -0.34
CA LEU A 40 2.12 -19.66 -1.75
C LEU A 40 3.56 -20.07 -1.98
N THR A 41 3.80 -20.79 -3.07
CA THR A 41 5.13 -20.91 -3.66
C THR A 41 5.54 -19.60 -4.33
N GLN A 42 6.83 -19.42 -4.65
CA GLN A 42 7.29 -18.25 -5.39
C GLN A 42 6.56 -18.09 -6.73
N VAL A 43 6.37 -19.18 -7.47
CA VAL A 43 5.68 -19.19 -8.77
C VAL A 43 4.22 -18.75 -8.62
N GLN A 44 3.54 -19.22 -7.57
CA GLN A 44 2.16 -18.81 -7.28
C GLN A 44 2.08 -17.34 -6.86
N ALA A 45 3.02 -16.86 -6.04
CA ALA A 45 3.08 -15.45 -5.67
C ALA A 45 3.26 -14.56 -6.91
N LEU A 46 4.15 -14.92 -7.82
CA LEU A 46 4.32 -14.21 -9.10
C LEU A 46 3.03 -14.25 -9.93
N ALA A 47 2.36 -15.40 -10.02
CA ALA A 47 1.07 -15.50 -10.70
C ALA A 47 0.01 -14.58 -10.10
N GLY A 48 -0.02 -14.40 -8.78
CA GLY A 48 -0.94 -13.48 -8.12
C GLY A 48 -0.60 -12.00 -8.28
N MET A 49 0.69 -11.66 -8.41
CA MET A 49 1.11 -10.32 -8.81
C MET A 49 0.68 -10.00 -10.25
N GLU A 50 0.87 -10.96 -11.17
CA GLU A 50 0.41 -10.81 -12.55
C GLU A 50 -1.12 -10.74 -12.66
N LEU A 51 -1.84 -11.48 -11.83
CA LEU A 51 -3.31 -11.44 -11.79
C LEU A 51 -3.82 -10.05 -11.38
N ASP A 52 -3.29 -9.49 -10.30
CA ASP A 52 -3.67 -8.16 -9.81
C ASP A 52 -3.43 -7.07 -10.87
N GLU A 53 -2.32 -7.18 -11.58
CA GLU A 53 -1.97 -6.29 -12.68
C GLU A 53 -2.91 -6.35 -13.87
N LEU A 54 -3.25 -7.57 -14.31
CA LEU A 54 -4.22 -7.78 -15.39
C LEU A 54 -5.60 -7.21 -15.02
N LEU A 55 -5.99 -7.33 -13.75
CA LEU A 55 -7.26 -6.81 -13.25
C LEU A 55 -7.26 -5.30 -12.99
N SER A 56 -6.08 -4.69 -12.93
CA SER A 56 -5.92 -3.25 -12.70
C SER A 56 -5.99 -2.43 -14.00
N ASP A 57 -6.00 -3.08 -15.17
CA ASP A 57 -6.12 -2.41 -16.46
C ASP A 57 -7.60 -2.33 -16.94
N PRO A 58 -8.25 -1.15 -16.87
CA PRO A 58 -9.64 -1.01 -17.30
C PRO A 58 -9.82 -1.16 -18.82
N ASP A 59 -8.79 -0.90 -19.62
CA ASP A 59 -8.88 -0.98 -21.08
C ASP A 59 -8.89 -2.45 -21.56
N ALA A 60 -8.44 -3.37 -20.71
CA ALA A 60 -8.33 -4.79 -21.00
C ALA A 60 -9.64 -5.59 -20.80
N VAL A 61 -10.71 -4.95 -20.31
CA VAL A 61 -11.98 -5.62 -19.93
C VAL A 61 -12.69 -6.27 -21.13
N HIS A 62 -12.46 -5.81 -22.35
CA HIS A 62 -13.06 -6.40 -23.55
C HIS A 62 -12.15 -7.39 -24.30
N ASP A 63 -10.94 -7.63 -23.79
CA ASP A 63 -9.96 -8.53 -24.41
C ASP A 63 -10.11 -9.96 -23.89
N GLU A 64 -10.65 -10.85 -24.73
CA GLU A 64 -10.83 -12.27 -24.40
C GLU A 64 -9.50 -12.98 -24.05
N SER A 65 -8.38 -12.56 -24.64
CA SER A 65 -7.07 -13.12 -24.32
C SER A 65 -6.63 -12.77 -22.91
N VAL A 66 -6.99 -11.58 -22.43
CA VAL A 66 -6.75 -11.15 -21.04
C VAL A 66 -7.62 -11.95 -20.08
N HIS A 67 -8.91 -12.16 -20.39
CA HIS A 67 -9.79 -13.00 -19.57
C HIS A 67 -9.27 -14.41 -19.37
N ARG A 68 -8.73 -15.03 -20.43
CA ARG A 68 -8.12 -16.36 -20.36
C ARG A 68 -6.91 -16.36 -19.41
N ARG A 69 -6.01 -15.38 -19.56
CA ARG A 69 -4.84 -15.23 -18.68
C ARG A 69 -5.24 -15.00 -17.23
N VAL A 70 -6.26 -14.18 -16.99
CA VAL A 70 -6.83 -13.93 -15.65
C VAL A 70 -7.32 -15.24 -15.03
N ALA A 71 -8.08 -16.05 -15.78
CA ALA A 71 -8.56 -17.34 -15.31
C ALA A 71 -7.41 -18.32 -15.01
N ASP A 72 -6.40 -18.40 -15.88
CA ASP A 72 -5.24 -19.27 -15.69
C ASP A 72 -4.44 -18.90 -14.42
N ARG A 73 -4.24 -17.60 -14.18
CA ARG A 73 -3.51 -17.12 -12.99
C ARG A 73 -4.30 -17.28 -11.70
N ALA A 74 -5.61 -17.05 -11.74
CA ALA A 74 -6.48 -17.36 -10.60
C ALA A 74 -6.47 -18.86 -10.28
N GLY A 75 -6.53 -19.71 -11.31
CA GLY A 75 -6.44 -21.16 -11.18
C GLY A 75 -5.14 -21.63 -10.52
N ALA A 76 -4.00 -21.02 -10.86
CA ALA A 76 -2.70 -21.32 -10.23
C ALA A 76 -2.67 -21.03 -8.72
N LEU A 77 -3.49 -20.09 -8.25
CA LEU A 77 -3.67 -19.75 -6.84
C LEU A 77 -4.73 -20.60 -6.14
N GLY A 78 -5.49 -21.42 -6.87
CA GLY A 78 -6.61 -22.18 -6.34
C GLY A 78 -7.84 -21.33 -6.03
N VAL A 79 -7.94 -20.12 -6.61
CA VAL A 79 -9.09 -19.21 -6.44
C VAL A 79 -9.82 -19.02 -7.77
N ARG A 80 -11.09 -18.62 -7.71
CA ARG A 80 -11.80 -18.17 -8.90
C ARG A 80 -11.46 -16.71 -9.20
N TYR A 81 -11.46 -16.30 -10.47
CA TYR A 81 -11.08 -14.94 -10.82
C TYR A 81 -12.07 -13.90 -10.25
N GLU A 82 -13.36 -14.23 -10.13
CA GLU A 82 -14.36 -13.35 -9.54
C GLU A 82 -14.09 -13.10 -8.05
N GLU A 83 -13.56 -14.11 -7.35
CA GLU A 83 -13.16 -13.97 -5.95
C GLU A 83 -11.94 -13.06 -5.82
N ALA A 84 -10.95 -13.19 -6.71
CA ALA A 84 -9.81 -12.29 -6.77
C ALA A 84 -10.25 -10.83 -7.00
N VAL A 85 -11.17 -10.59 -7.94
CA VAL A 85 -11.76 -9.26 -8.18
C VAL A 85 -12.41 -8.69 -6.91
N ILE A 86 -13.17 -9.51 -6.18
CA ILE A 86 -13.83 -9.09 -4.93
C ILE A 86 -12.78 -8.71 -3.87
N LEU A 87 -11.73 -9.53 -3.68
CA LEU A 87 -10.68 -9.28 -2.69
C LEU A 87 -9.91 -7.98 -2.99
N LEU A 88 -9.50 -7.81 -4.25
CA LEU A 88 -8.80 -6.61 -4.70
C LEU A 88 -9.67 -5.36 -4.58
N SER A 89 -10.94 -5.45 -4.97
CA SER A 89 -11.89 -4.33 -4.85
C SER A 89 -12.10 -3.92 -3.38
N ARG A 90 -12.23 -4.88 -2.46
CA ARG A 90 -12.34 -4.60 -1.02
C ARG A 90 -11.11 -3.85 -0.51
N ARG A 91 -9.94 -4.26 -0.94
CA ARG A 91 -8.67 -3.63 -0.53
C ARG A 91 -8.53 -2.22 -1.12
N MET A 92 -8.93 -2.01 -2.36
CA MET A 92 -9.01 -0.68 -2.98
C MET A 92 -9.93 0.25 -2.19
N ILE A 93 -11.13 -0.21 -1.82
CA ILE A 93 -12.07 0.56 -1.00
C ILE A 93 -11.47 0.89 0.37
N GLU A 94 -10.79 -0.07 1.02
CA GLU A 94 -10.12 0.16 2.30
C GLU A 94 -9.04 1.24 2.19
N ARG A 95 -8.22 1.22 1.13
CA ARG A 95 -7.22 2.26 0.87
C ARG A 95 -7.84 3.63 0.63
N MET A 96 -8.93 3.69 -0.15
CA MET A 96 -9.66 4.94 -0.39
C MET A 96 -10.19 5.52 0.93
N ARG A 97 -10.78 4.68 1.79
CA ARG A 97 -11.24 5.11 3.14
C ARG A 97 -10.10 5.67 3.99
N ARG A 98 -8.93 5.00 4.00
CA ARG A 98 -7.74 5.47 4.73
C ARG A 98 -7.24 6.82 4.22
N HIS A 99 -7.28 7.06 2.90
CA HIS A 99 -6.89 8.35 2.30
C HIS A 99 -7.93 9.46 2.54
N SER A 100 -9.22 9.15 2.50
CA SER A 100 -10.28 10.14 2.75
C SER A 100 -10.35 10.57 4.22
N GLY A 101 -10.05 9.67 5.17
CA GLY A 101 -10.04 9.97 6.61
C GLY A 101 -8.92 10.89 7.08
N GLY A 102 -7.91 11.17 6.24
CA GLY A 102 -6.79 12.06 6.56
C GLY A 102 -7.06 13.56 6.31
N ARG A 103 -8.16 13.92 5.62
CA ARG A 103 -8.45 15.32 5.24
C ARG A 103 -9.30 16.10 6.24
N THR A 104 -9.83 15.49 7.31
CA THR A 104 -10.84 16.14 8.17
C THR A 104 -10.46 16.35 9.64
N ARG A 105 -9.18 16.25 10.03
CA ARG A 105 -8.74 16.51 11.43
C ARG A 105 -7.64 17.57 11.58
N ARG A 106 -7.60 18.58 10.71
CA ARG A 106 -6.74 19.77 10.92
C ARG A 106 -7.46 21.12 10.88
N GLU A 107 -8.78 21.15 10.69
CA GLU A 107 -9.58 22.38 10.75
C GLU A 107 -10.69 22.24 11.79
N ALA A 108 -10.30 22.17 13.04
CA ALA A 108 -11.18 22.45 14.18
C ALA A 108 -10.33 22.84 15.38
N GLU A 109 -9.44 23.82 15.22
CA GLU A 109 -9.04 24.62 16.37
C GLU A 109 -10.09 25.71 16.58
N PRO A 110 -10.78 25.74 17.74
CA PRO A 110 -11.65 26.85 18.07
C PRO A 110 -10.78 28.06 18.39
N VAL A 111 -10.81 29.05 17.51
CA VAL A 111 -10.19 30.36 17.72
C VAL A 111 -10.95 31.06 18.85
N LEU A 112 -10.42 30.98 20.07
CA LEU A 112 -10.83 31.83 21.19
C LEU A 112 -10.12 33.18 21.09
N SER A 113 -10.94 34.23 21.09
CA SER A 113 -10.59 35.63 20.90
C SER A 113 -9.76 36.27 22.03
N GLY A 114 -8.75 37.04 21.62
CA GLY A 114 -8.37 38.37 22.16
C GLY A 114 -7.22 38.45 23.18
N PRO A 115 -6.57 39.64 23.40
CA PRO A 115 -6.81 40.95 22.80
C PRO A 115 -5.57 41.70 22.22
N THR A 116 -5.88 42.92 21.76
CA THR A 116 -5.21 43.98 20.98
C THR A 116 -3.82 44.54 21.39
N HIS A 117 -3.03 44.85 20.34
CA HIS A 117 -2.22 46.08 20.10
C HIS A 117 -0.75 46.26 20.61
N ARG A 118 0.20 45.92 19.71
CA ARG A 118 1.37 46.70 19.19
C ARG A 118 2.63 46.93 20.09
N PRO A 119 3.80 47.35 19.53
CA PRO A 119 4.86 46.54 18.92
C PRO A 119 6.24 46.60 19.66
N ARG A 120 7.19 45.74 19.24
CA ARG A 120 8.61 45.63 19.69
C ARG A 120 9.46 46.91 19.48
N PRO A 121 10.61 47.07 20.19
CA PRO A 121 11.90 46.75 19.56
C PRO A 121 13.02 46.15 20.47
N VAL A 122 13.78 45.24 19.85
CA VAL A 122 15.24 44.93 19.87
C VAL A 122 16.13 45.39 21.06
N GLY A 123 16.92 44.45 21.61
CA GLY A 123 18.22 44.78 22.21
C GLY A 123 18.80 43.77 23.22
N PHE A 124 20.02 43.29 22.91
CA PHE A 124 21.08 42.78 23.80
C PHE A 124 21.08 41.31 24.27
N THR A 125 22.02 40.58 23.66
CA THR A 125 22.94 39.54 24.14
C THR A 125 23.17 39.49 25.66
N GLU A 126 23.23 38.28 26.23
CA GLU A 126 24.43 37.69 26.86
C GLU A 126 24.17 36.27 27.42
N GLU A 127 25.10 35.36 27.17
CA GLU A 127 25.15 33.98 27.67
C GLU A 127 25.36 33.91 29.20
N PRO A 128 24.82 32.90 29.91
CA PRO A 128 25.23 32.61 31.27
C PRO A 128 26.58 31.84 31.33
N PRO A 129 27.43 32.09 32.35
CA PRO A 129 28.79 31.56 32.40
C PRO A 129 28.85 30.07 32.79
N ARG A 130 29.76 29.35 32.13
CA ARG A 130 30.19 27.99 32.52
C ARG A 130 30.97 28.07 33.84
N VAL A 131 30.53 27.32 34.85
CA VAL A 131 31.30 27.09 36.07
C VAL A 131 32.14 25.82 35.85
N PHE A 132 33.47 25.97 35.86
CA PHE A 132 34.41 24.87 36.06
C PHE A 132 34.79 24.83 37.54
N GLY A 133 34.81 23.61 38.10
CA GLY A 133 35.26 23.29 39.45
C GLY A 133 35.12 21.80 39.70
#